data_AF-A0AAW1MRU3-F1
#
_entry.id   AF-A0AAW1MRU3-F1
#
_cell.length_a   1.000
_cell.length_b   1.000
_cell.length_c   1.000
_cell.angle_alpha   90.00
_cell.angle_beta   90.00
_cell.angle_gamma   90.00
#
_symmetry.space_group_name_H-M   'P 1'
#
loop_
_entity.id
_entity.type
_entity.pdbx_description
1 polymer ?
#
loop_
_entity_poly.entity_id
_entity_poly.type
_entity_poly.pdbx_seq_one_letter_code
_entity_poly.pdbx_strand_id
1 'polypeptide(L)'
;MEGSENEAEGEVRAIRDYEGENAKRARLNSTVTAMLEDPILSDVPKNPTLSDVDTLICLELGSAMRISVLKLDSSSFDVVLMNSATLKDLKVAIKKKVSEMEESKMGHRQISWKHVWANYCLLFQNEKLLDESAPLQDFGIRNNSQVQFIPFIAARQSKKHTRRKKHRFFHGLNKLS
;
A
#
# COMPACT_ATOMS: atom_id res chain seq x y z
N MET A 1 39.16 -19.25 -39.87
CA MET A 1 39.60 -18.18 -38.95
C MET A 1 38.63 -17.00 -38.90
N GLU A 2 37.55 -16.97 -39.72
CA GLU A 2 36.57 -15.87 -39.79
C GLU A 2 35.40 -15.96 -38.77
N GLY A 3 35.34 -17.03 -37.97
CA GLY A 3 34.26 -17.24 -37.00
C GLY A 3 34.41 -16.43 -35.71
N SER A 4 35.64 -16.10 -35.30
CA SER A 4 35.94 -15.45 -34.02
C SER A 4 35.90 -13.92 -34.06
N GLU A 5 36.08 -13.31 -35.24
CA GLU A 5 36.05 -11.84 -35.39
C GLU A 5 34.61 -11.31 -35.37
N ASN A 6 33.64 -12.07 -35.92
CA ASN A 6 32.23 -11.70 -35.92
C ASN A 6 31.57 -11.77 -34.52
N GLU A 7 32.03 -12.68 -33.65
CA GLU A 7 31.56 -12.77 -32.26
C GLU A 7 32.05 -11.59 -31.42
N ALA A 8 33.32 -11.20 -31.58
CA ALA A 8 33.91 -10.07 -30.86
C ALA A 8 33.27 -8.72 -31.25
N GLU A 9 32.95 -8.51 -32.53
CA GLU A 9 32.25 -7.30 -32.97
C GLU A 9 30.80 -7.22 -32.47
N GLY A 10 30.11 -8.36 -32.39
CA GLY A 10 28.76 -8.45 -31.81
C GLY A 10 28.73 -8.09 -30.33
N GLU A 11 29.74 -8.54 -29.57
CA GLU A 11 29.87 -8.27 -28.13
C GLU A 11 30.20 -6.78 -27.85
N VAL A 12 31.10 -6.18 -28.63
CA VAL A 12 31.44 -4.74 -28.52
C VAL A 12 30.25 -3.84 -28.87
N ARG A 13 29.44 -4.22 -29.86
CA ARG A 13 28.19 -3.50 -30.19
C ARG A 13 27.18 -3.56 -29.04
N ALA A 14 26.97 -4.75 -28.48
CA ALA A 14 26.05 -4.94 -27.36
C ALA A 14 26.46 -4.14 -26.12
N ILE A 15 27.76 -4.05 -25.83
CA ILE A 15 28.28 -3.24 -24.71
C ILE A 15 28.01 -1.75 -24.95
N ARG A 16 28.30 -1.23 -26.14
CA ARG A 16 28.05 0.20 -26.47
C ARG A 16 26.57 0.56 -26.45
N ASP A 17 25.70 -0.35 -26.91
CA ASP A 17 24.26 -0.17 -26.87
C ASP A 17 23.73 -0.18 -25.42
N TYR A 18 24.25 -1.09 -24.58
CA TYR A 18 23.95 -1.14 -23.14
C TYR A 18 24.39 0.13 -22.39
N GLU A 19 25.60 0.62 -22.66
CA GLU A 19 26.09 1.89 -22.10
C GLU A 19 25.24 3.07 -22.55
N GLY A 20 24.84 3.09 -23.83
CA GLY A 20 23.93 4.09 -24.39
C GLY A 20 22.55 4.06 -23.74
N GLU A 21 21.99 2.87 -23.47
CA GLU A 21 20.72 2.72 -22.77
C GLU A 21 20.81 3.17 -21.31
N ASN A 22 21.88 2.79 -20.60
CA ASN A 22 22.12 3.23 -19.23
C ASN A 22 22.28 4.75 -19.14
N ALA A 23 22.98 5.38 -20.09
CA ALA A 23 23.11 6.83 -20.15
C ALA A 23 21.74 7.52 -20.36
N LYS A 24 20.87 6.96 -21.23
CA LYS A 24 19.50 7.46 -21.42
C LYS A 24 18.67 7.32 -20.14
N ARG A 25 18.74 6.16 -19.46
CA ARG A 25 18.06 5.92 -18.18
C ARG A 25 18.53 6.87 -17.09
N ALA A 26 19.84 7.11 -16.98
CA ALA A 26 20.40 8.04 -16.01
C ALA A 26 19.90 9.48 -16.24
N ARG A 27 19.84 9.92 -17.51
CA ARG A 27 19.27 11.23 -17.87
C ARG A 27 17.79 11.32 -17.51
N LEU A 28 16.99 10.30 -17.84
CA LEU A 28 15.57 10.25 -17.49
C LEU A 28 15.36 10.30 -15.98
N ASN A 29 16.09 9.48 -15.22
CA ASN A 29 16.01 9.47 -13.77
C ASN A 29 16.38 10.84 -13.18
N SER A 30 17.44 11.48 -13.69
CA SER A 30 17.82 12.83 -13.28
C SER A 30 16.72 13.85 -13.54
N THR A 31 16.05 13.80 -14.70
CA THR A 31 14.92 14.68 -15.01
C THR A 31 13.73 14.42 -14.08
N VAL A 32 13.39 13.14 -13.85
CA VAL A 32 12.30 12.75 -12.95
C VAL A 32 12.57 13.24 -11.52
N THR A 33 13.79 13.08 -11.01
CA THR A 33 14.16 13.57 -9.68
C THR A 33 14.00 15.09 -9.58
N ALA A 34 14.48 15.85 -10.57
CA ALA A 34 14.32 17.29 -10.58
C ALA A 34 12.85 17.74 -10.61
N MET A 35 11.97 17.01 -11.31
CA MET A 35 10.54 17.29 -11.31
C MET A 35 9.90 17.00 -9.94
N LEU A 36 10.29 15.91 -9.27
CA LEU A 36 9.76 15.57 -7.94
C LEU A 36 10.24 16.52 -6.83
N GLU A 37 11.28 17.30 -7.07
CA GLU A 37 11.75 18.37 -6.17
C GLU A 37 10.99 19.69 -6.37
N ASP A 38 10.20 19.84 -7.44
CA ASP A 38 9.39 21.03 -7.71
C ASP A 38 8.25 21.15 -6.67
N PRO A 39 8.12 22.28 -5.95
CA PRO A 39 7.03 22.50 -4.99
C PRO A 39 5.62 22.33 -5.59
N ILE A 40 5.46 22.58 -6.90
CA ILE A 40 4.19 22.43 -7.61
C ILE A 40 3.71 20.96 -7.59
N LEU A 41 4.64 20.00 -7.54
CA LEU A 41 4.35 18.56 -7.55
C LEU A 41 4.46 17.91 -6.16
N SER A 42 4.29 18.69 -5.09
CA SER A 42 4.40 18.22 -3.71
C SER A 42 3.32 17.21 -3.29
N ASP A 43 2.26 17.08 -4.07
CA ASP A 43 1.18 16.11 -3.93
C ASP A 43 1.52 14.73 -4.53
N VAL A 44 2.50 14.68 -5.45
CA VAL A 44 2.96 13.46 -6.10
C VAL A 44 3.79 12.61 -5.12
N PRO A 45 3.54 11.29 -5.02
CA PRO A 45 4.37 10.40 -4.21
C PRO A 45 5.84 10.43 -4.64
N LYS A 46 6.77 10.27 -3.70
CA LYS A 46 8.22 10.24 -3.99
C LYS A 46 8.64 9.16 -5.00
N ASN A 47 7.89 8.06 -5.05
CA ASN A 47 8.06 6.99 -6.01
C ASN A 47 6.72 6.77 -6.74
N PRO A 48 6.39 7.62 -7.73
CA PRO A 48 5.09 7.57 -8.38
C PRO A 48 5.02 6.39 -9.35
N THR A 49 3.87 5.73 -9.40
CA THR A 49 3.49 4.85 -10.51
C THR A 49 2.65 5.63 -11.52
N LEU A 50 2.56 5.14 -12.77
CA LEU A 50 1.69 5.76 -13.79
C LEU A 50 0.24 5.89 -13.28
N SER A 51 -0.25 4.85 -12.59
CA SER A 51 -1.57 4.88 -11.97
C SER A 51 -1.71 5.95 -10.89
N ASP A 52 -0.67 6.24 -10.11
CA ASP A 52 -0.75 7.29 -9.09
C ASP A 52 -0.92 8.67 -9.77
N VAL A 53 -0.15 8.93 -10.83
CA VAL A 53 -0.25 10.18 -11.61
C VAL A 53 -1.61 10.30 -12.28
N ASP A 54 -2.10 9.23 -12.92
CA ASP A 54 -3.43 9.21 -13.53
C ASP A 54 -4.52 9.48 -12.49
N THR A 55 -4.42 8.91 -11.28
CA THR A 55 -5.41 9.17 -10.22
C THR A 55 -5.40 10.62 -9.73
N LEU A 56 -4.25 11.29 -9.72
CA LEU A 56 -4.14 12.71 -9.37
C LEU A 56 -4.73 13.59 -10.47
N ILE A 57 -4.48 13.27 -11.74
CA ILE A 57 -5.13 13.94 -12.87
C ILE A 57 -6.65 13.75 -12.78
N CYS A 58 -7.12 12.53 -12.52
CA CYS A 58 -8.54 12.26 -12.31
C CYS A 58 -9.12 13.01 -11.12
N LEU A 59 -8.34 13.30 -10.07
CA LEU A 59 -8.79 14.10 -8.93
C LEU A 59 -9.07 15.53 -9.36
N GLU A 60 -8.15 16.14 -10.11
CA GLU A 60 -8.31 17.50 -10.64
C GLU A 60 -9.50 17.60 -11.62
N LEU A 61 -9.72 16.53 -12.41
CA LEU A 61 -10.85 16.42 -13.33
C LEU A 61 -12.16 15.96 -12.65
N GLY A 62 -12.19 15.75 -11.34
CA GLY A 62 -13.40 15.38 -10.57
C GLY A 62 -13.85 13.92 -10.68
N SER A 63 -13.05 13.05 -11.29
CA SER A 63 -13.32 11.60 -11.45
C SER A 63 -12.68 10.73 -10.37
N ALA A 64 -11.86 11.32 -9.49
CA ALA A 64 -11.35 10.71 -8.27
C ALA A 64 -11.77 11.53 -7.05
N MET A 65 -11.62 10.92 -5.87
CA MET A 65 -11.95 11.51 -4.58
C MET A 65 -10.76 11.45 -3.64
N ARG A 66 -10.60 12.52 -2.85
CA ARG A 66 -9.69 12.56 -1.71
C ARG A 66 -10.44 12.17 -0.44
N ILE A 67 -9.91 11.20 0.29
CA ILE A 67 -10.47 10.73 1.55
C ILE A 67 -9.45 11.00 2.65
N SER A 68 -9.88 11.67 3.71
CA SER A 68 -9.06 11.88 4.90
C SER A 68 -9.24 10.71 5.86
N VAL A 69 -8.14 10.16 6.35
CA VAL A 69 -8.13 9.00 7.24
C VAL A 69 -7.63 9.43 8.60
N LEU A 70 -8.51 9.40 9.60
CA LEU A 70 -8.18 9.68 11.00
C LEU A 70 -7.55 8.44 11.64
N LYS A 71 -6.31 8.58 12.07
CA LYS A 71 -5.54 7.56 12.80
C LYS A 71 -5.98 7.49 14.28
N LEU A 72 -5.49 6.47 14.97
CA LEU A 72 -5.74 6.26 16.41
C LEU A 72 -5.03 7.26 17.32
N ASP A 73 -3.98 7.93 16.82
CA ASP A 73 -3.23 8.98 17.53
C ASP A 73 -3.82 10.38 17.31
N SER A 74 -5.04 10.45 16.75
CA SER A 74 -5.74 11.69 16.37
C SER A 74 -5.08 12.49 15.23
N SER A 75 -4.00 11.99 14.62
CA SER A 75 -3.47 12.56 13.38
C SER A 75 -4.27 12.08 12.18
N SER A 76 -4.27 12.83 11.08
CA SER A 76 -4.91 12.45 9.82
C SER A 76 -3.93 12.49 8.65
N PHE A 77 -4.27 11.75 7.61
CA PHE A 77 -3.58 11.80 6.33
C PHE A 77 -4.58 11.55 5.21
N ASP A 78 -4.28 12.05 4.02
CA ASP A 78 -5.16 11.95 2.87
C ASP A 78 -4.70 10.84 1.93
N VAL A 79 -5.68 10.16 1.33
CA VAL A 79 -5.50 9.19 0.24
C VAL A 79 -6.41 9.58 -0.93
N VAL A 80 -5.89 9.43 -2.15
CA VAL A 80 -6.62 9.71 -3.39
C VAL A 80 -6.99 8.39 -4.05
N LEU A 81 -8.26 8.25 -4.43
CA LEU A 81 -8.81 7.04 -5.02
C LEU A 81 -9.80 7.38 -6.11
N MET A 82 -9.95 6.51 -7.11
CA MET A 82 -10.99 6.65 -8.14
C MET A 82 -12.38 6.66 -7.51
N ASN A 83 -13.33 7.34 -8.15
CA ASN A 83 -14.70 7.37 -7.66
C ASN A 83 -15.34 5.97 -7.58
N SER A 84 -14.91 5.04 -8.44
CA SER A 84 -15.35 3.64 -8.46
C SER A 84 -14.60 2.73 -7.48
N ALA A 85 -13.70 3.26 -6.64
CA ALA A 85 -12.89 2.46 -5.74
C ALA A 85 -13.74 1.74 -4.68
N THR A 86 -13.27 0.57 -4.27
CA THR A 86 -13.89 -0.28 -3.24
C THR A 86 -13.24 -0.06 -1.87
N LEU A 87 -13.86 -0.62 -0.83
CA LEU A 87 -13.23 -0.65 0.50
C LEU A 87 -11.88 -1.37 0.50
N LYS A 88 -11.73 -2.41 -0.33
CA LYS A 88 -10.44 -3.10 -0.49
C LYS A 88 -9.35 -2.13 -0.98
N ASP A 89 -9.66 -1.33 -1.99
CA ASP A 89 -8.72 -0.37 -2.57
C ASP A 89 -8.34 0.71 -1.54
N LEU A 90 -9.29 1.17 -0.74
CA LEU A 90 -9.04 2.09 0.37
C LEU A 90 -8.07 1.50 1.40
N LYS A 91 -8.25 0.23 1.80
CA LYS A 91 -7.31 -0.43 2.73
C LYS A 91 -5.92 -0.57 2.12
N VAL A 92 -5.81 -0.86 0.82
CA VAL A 92 -4.53 -0.96 0.11
C VAL A 92 -3.84 0.41 0.04
N ALA A 93 -4.57 1.47 -0.30
CA ALA A 93 -4.03 2.83 -0.36
C ALA A 93 -3.58 3.33 1.01
N ILE A 94 -4.36 3.08 2.07
CA ILE A 94 -3.97 3.37 3.45
C ILE A 94 -2.67 2.65 3.80
N LYS A 95 -2.58 1.36 3.49
CA LYS A 95 -1.38 0.57 3.73
C LYS A 95 -0.16 1.19 3.04
N LYS A 96 -0.29 1.51 1.74
CA LYS A 96 0.78 2.12 0.94
C LYS A 96 1.22 3.46 1.54
N LYS A 97 0.28 4.37 1.77
CA LYS A 97 0.55 5.72 2.26
C LYS A 97 1.22 5.72 3.64
N VAL A 98 0.71 4.91 4.56
CA VAL A 98 1.28 4.81 5.92
C VAL A 98 2.65 4.13 5.89
N SER A 99 2.84 3.10 5.07
CA SER A 99 4.17 2.51 4.86
C SER A 99 5.17 3.56 4.38
N GLU A 100 4.83 4.35 3.36
CA GLU A 100 5.72 5.41 2.84
C GLU A 100 6.03 6.50 3.89
N MET A 101 5.03 6.93 4.67
CA MET A 101 5.20 7.96 5.69
C MET A 101 6.06 7.48 6.87
N GLU A 102 5.83 6.25 7.33
CA GLU A 102 6.42 5.72 8.56
C GLU A 102 7.74 4.96 8.33
N GLU A 103 8.01 4.46 7.12
CA GLU A 103 9.26 3.75 6.79
C GLU A 103 10.50 4.60 7.06
N SER A 104 10.41 5.91 6.81
CA SER A 104 11.48 6.86 7.14
C SER A 104 11.75 7.00 8.64
N LYS A 105 10.75 6.75 9.49
CA LYS A 105 10.82 6.95 10.95
C LYS A 105 11.10 5.66 11.73
N MET A 106 10.70 4.51 11.18
CA MET A 106 10.67 3.24 11.90
C MET A 106 11.86 2.31 11.60
N GLY A 107 12.73 2.68 10.66
CA GLY A 107 13.91 1.88 10.30
C GLY A 107 13.52 0.48 9.81
N HIS A 108 14.05 -0.57 10.45
CA HIS A 108 13.72 -1.95 10.10
C HIS A 108 12.37 -2.45 10.64
N ARG A 109 11.61 -1.63 11.39
CA ARG A 109 10.32 -2.04 11.92
C ARG A 109 9.24 -1.83 10.87
N GLN A 110 8.36 -2.81 10.72
CA GLN A 110 7.24 -2.77 9.78
C GLN A 110 5.90 -2.93 10.51
N ILE A 111 4.87 -2.26 9.99
CA ILE A 111 3.51 -2.37 10.51
C ILE A 111 2.91 -3.70 10.05
N SER A 112 2.43 -4.49 11.01
CA SER A 112 1.67 -5.72 10.72
C SER A 112 0.24 -5.38 10.31
N TRP A 113 0.03 -5.09 9.03
CA TRP A 113 -1.30 -4.77 8.48
C TRP A 113 -2.33 -5.89 8.69
N LYS A 114 -1.88 -7.15 8.70
CA LYS A 114 -2.74 -8.28 9.06
C LYS A 114 -3.29 -8.15 10.49
N HIS A 115 -2.46 -7.68 11.43
CA HIS A 115 -2.91 -7.42 12.80
C HIS A 115 -3.83 -6.20 12.87
N VAL A 116 -3.51 -5.13 12.13
CA VAL A 116 -4.35 -3.92 12.06
C VAL A 116 -5.76 -4.28 11.60
N TRP A 117 -5.91 -4.94 10.45
CA TRP A 117 -7.22 -5.29 9.91
C TRP A 117 -7.96 -6.38 10.69
N ALA A 118 -7.27 -7.13 11.56
CA ALA A 118 -7.90 -8.11 12.45
C ALA A 118 -8.50 -7.48 13.72
N ASN A 119 -7.97 -6.32 14.15
CA ASN A 119 -8.32 -5.66 15.41
C ASN A 119 -8.92 -4.27 15.23
N TYR A 120 -8.95 -3.74 14.02
CA TYR A 120 -9.50 -2.43 13.69
C TYR A 120 -10.28 -2.49 12.37
N CYS A 121 -11.27 -1.62 12.24
CA CYS A 121 -11.97 -1.36 10.99
C CYS A 121 -12.13 0.15 10.78
N LEU A 122 -12.58 0.54 9.60
CA LEU A 122 -12.91 1.92 9.29
C LEU A 122 -14.37 2.20 9.66
N LEU A 123 -14.63 3.39 10.20
CA LEU A 123 -15.97 3.90 10.46
C LEU A 123 -16.19 5.16 9.63
N PHE A 124 -17.38 5.27 9.03
CA PHE A 124 -17.88 6.47 8.38
C PHE A 124 -19.33 6.70 8.81
N GLN A 125 -19.69 7.89 9.29
CA GLN A 125 -21.06 8.25 9.70
C GLN A 125 -21.78 7.17 10.54
N ASN A 126 -21.07 6.60 11.52
CA ASN A 126 -21.55 5.52 12.40
C ASN A 126 -21.74 4.13 11.75
N GLU A 127 -21.40 3.99 10.47
CA GLU A 127 -21.35 2.72 9.77
C GLU A 127 -19.94 2.13 9.74
N LYS A 128 -19.81 0.84 10.07
CA LYS A 128 -18.55 0.11 9.98
C LYS A 128 -18.36 -0.42 8.57
N LEU A 129 -17.28 -0.02 7.93
CA LEU A 129 -16.93 -0.49 6.59
C LEU A 129 -16.34 -1.90 6.70
N LEU A 130 -17.13 -2.90 6.31
CA LEU A 130 -16.76 -4.33 6.45
C LEU A 130 -16.73 -5.08 5.13
N ASP A 131 -17.61 -4.72 4.19
CA ASP A 131 -17.65 -5.35 2.87
C ASP A 131 -16.51 -4.81 1.98
N GLU A 132 -15.53 -5.66 1.70
CA GLU A 132 -14.37 -5.30 0.87
C GLU A 132 -14.71 -5.09 -0.61
N SER A 133 -15.82 -5.68 -1.08
CA SER A 133 -16.26 -5.58 -2.47
C SER A 133 -17.16 -4.37 -2.73
N ALA A 134 -17.74 -3.79 -1.68
CA ALA A 134 -18.62 -2.65 -1.78
C ALA A 134 -17.84 -1.39 -2.25
N PRO A 135 -18.34 -0.68 -3.28
CA PRO A 135 -17.92 0.66 -3.63
C PRO A 135 -17.96 1.60 -2.43
N LEU A 136 -16.98 2.49 -2.31
CA LEU A 136 -16.97 3.49 -1.24
C LEU A 136 -18.21 4.40 -1.30
N GLN A 137 -18.72 4.64 -2.50
CA GLN A 137 -19.89 5.47 -2.71
C GLN A 137 -21.17 4.90 -2.09
N ASP A 138 -21.27 3.58 -1.96
CA ASP A 138 -22.45 2.90 -1.40
C ASP A 138 -22.58 3.18 0.10
N PHE A 139 -21.46 3.40 0.78
CA PHE A 139 -21.39 3.88 2.17
C PHE A 139 -21.62 5.39 2.31
N GLY A 140 -21.88 6.11 1.20
CA GLY A 140 -22.01 7.57 1.21
C GLY A 140 -20.68 8.33 1.25
N ILE A 141 -19.54 7.66 1.08
CA ILE A 141 -18.22 8.31 1.03
C ILE A 141 -18.08 9.06 -0.29
N ARG A 142 -17.61 10.31 -0.20
CA ARG A 142 -17.45 11.26 -1.32
C ARG A 142 -16.13 12.04 -1.17
N ASN A 143 -15.83 12.90 -2.13
CA ASN A 143 -14.64 13.77 -2.06
C ASN A 143 -14.61 14.60 -0.76
N ASN A 144 -13.44 14.66 -0.14
CA ASN A 144 -13.16 15.27 1.16
C ASN A 144 -13.90 14.64 2.36
N SER A 145 -14.43 13.41 2.21
CA SER A 145 -14.96 12.66 3.34
C SER A 145 -13.85 12.23 4.29
N GLN A 146 -14.17 12.14 5.59
CA GLN A 146 -13.27 11.61 6.60
C GLN A 146 -13.75 10.26 7.13
N VAL A 147 -12.86 9.27 7.11
CA VAL A 147 -13.06 7.95 7.74
C VAL A 147 -12.15 7.84 8.94
N GLN A 148 -12.54 7.06 9.95
CA GLN A 148 -11.73 6.90 11.18
C GLN A 148 -11.46 5.44 11.51
N PHE A 149 -10.26 5.17 12.02
CA PHE A 149 -9.94 3.88 12.61
C PHE A 149 -10.66 3.68 13.94
N ILE A 150 -11.35 2.55 14.08
CA ILE A 150 -11.96 2.16 15.36
C ILE A 150 -11.57 0.73 15.75
N PRO A 151 -11.49 0.41 17.05
CA PRO A 151 -11.30 -0.96 17.51
C PRO A 151 -12.42 -1.88 17.02
N PHE A 152 -12.05 -3.00 16.43
CA PHE A 152 -12.97 -4.01 15.90
C PHE A 152 -12.31 -5.40 15.87
N ILE A 153 -12.86 -6.35 16.63
CA ILE A 153 -12.31 -7.72 16.69
C ILE A 153 -13.00 -8.59 15.64
N ALA A 154 -12.36 -8.81 14.49
CA ALA A 154 -12.91 -9.61 13.39
C ALA A 154 -13.20 -11.07 13.79
N ALA A 155 -12.43 -11.62 14.74
CA ALA A 155 -12.66 -12.97 15.27
C ALA A 155 -14.03 -13.14 15.94
N ARG A 156 -14.61 -12.07 16.50
CA ARG A 156 -15.94 -12.11 17.13
C ARG A 156 -17.06 -12.30 16.11
N GLN A 157 -16.91 -11.77 14.88
CA GLN A 157 -17.90 -11.98 13.82
C GLN A 157 -17.86 -13.39 13.24
N SER A 158 -16.67 -13.98 13.10
CA SER A 158 -16.53 -15.29 12.47
C SER A 158 -16.91 -16.49 13.37
N LYS A 159 -17.32 -16.28 14.63
CA LYS A 159 -17.56 -17.33 15.66
C LYS A 159 -16.41 -18.34 15.80
N LYS A 160 -15.21 -18.04 15.31
CA LYS A 160 -14.04 -18.91 15.41
C LYS A 160 -13.35 -18.66 16.73
N HIS A 161 -13.95 -19.14 17.82
CA HIS A 161 -13.22 -19.31 19.06
C HIS A 161 -12.13 -20.35 18.80
N THR A 162 -10.87 -19.93 18.76
CA THR A 162 -9.76 -20.88 18.78
C THR A 162 -9.87 -21.63 20.10
N ARG A 163 -10.24 -22.91 20.04
CA ARG A 163 -10.23 -23.77 21.23
C ARG A 163 -8.82 -23.73 21.78
N ARG A 164 -8.64 -23.15 22.96
CA ARG A 164 -7.39 -23.21 23.72
C ARG A 164 -6.99 -24.68 23.73
N LYS A 165 -5.88 -25.02 23.06
CA LYS A 165 -5.35 -26.39 23.06
C LYS A 165 -5.12 -26.74 24.53
N LYS A 166 -5.96 -27.63 25.08
CA LYS A 166 -5.72 -28.16 26.43
C LYS A 166 -4.34 -28.79 26.35
N HIS A 167 -3.39 -28.24 27.11
CA HIS A 167 -2.13 -28.92 27.34
C HIS A 167 -2.52 -30.27 27.93
N ARG A 168 -2.13 -31.37 27.27
CA ARG A 168 -2.24 -32.69 27.88
C ARG A 168 -1.33 -32.64 29.09
N PHE A 169 -1.90 -32.33 30.25
CA PHE A 169 -1.24 -32.60 31.53
C PHE A 169 -0.78 -34.06 31.45
N PHE A 170 0.47 -34.28 31.83
CA PHE A 170 1.13 -35.57 31.81
C PHE A 170 0.23 -36.65 32.42
N HIS A 171 -0.43 -37.44 31.57
CA HIS A 171 -0.90 -38.78 31.95
C HIS A 171 0.27 -39.71 31.73
N GLY A 172 1.21 -39.67 32.67
CA GLY A 172 2.46 -40.37 32.54
C GLY A 172 3.13 -40.69 33.86
N LEU A 173 2.39 -40.93 34.93
CA LEU A 173 2.88 -41.62 36.13
C LEU A 173 1.71 -42.33 36.81
N ASN A 174 1.33 -43.48 36.25
CA ASN A 174 0.73 -44.58 37.00
C ASN A 174 1.03 -45.85 36.20
N LYS A 175 2.19 -46.45 36.49
CA LYS A 175 2.37 -47.89 36.34
C LYS A 175 2.76 -48.43 37.70
N LEU A 176 1.94 -49.37 38.15
CA LEU A 176 2.07 -50.14 39.37
C LEU A 176 3.40 -50.89 39.42
N SER A 177 4.05 -50.84 40.58
CA SER A 177 4.49 -52.02 41.34
C SER A 177 4.67 -51.63 42.80
#